data_AF-A0A2V5HZB9-F1
#
_entry.id   AF-A0A2V5HZB9-F1
#
_cell.length_a   1.000
_cell.length_b   1.000
_cell.length_c   1.000
_cell.angle_alpha   90.00
_cell.angle_beta   90.00
_cell.angle_gamma   90.00
#
_symmetry.space_group_name_H-M   'P 1'
#
loop_
_entity.id
_entity.type
_entity.pdbx_description
1 polymer ?
#
loop_
_entity_poly.entity_id
_entity_poly.type
_entity_poly.pdbx_seq_one_letter_code
_entity_poly.pdbx_strand_id
1 'polypeptide(L)'
;MAATLNLDPTMVLNFCSQDLEDVRNSLELISLKISHRPDAFTHPSLASILPFLESIRPQDSPTWHLTRARLLRDYESAWFLHTPGTDKQLKLLSGVECFKSESDEMANEKSYLLLLIPRFWNLENHWARLFTCAGLVVNQGFGPIISKKEFEQLDS
;
A
#
# COMPACT_ATOMS: atom_id res chain seq x y z
N MET A 1 8.64 24.06 13.19
CA MET A 1 9.56 23.80 14.31
C MET A 1 9.97 22.34 14.22
N ALA A 2 11.23 22.06 13.88
CA ALA A 2 11.74 20.69 13.86
C ALA A 2 12.09 20.29 15.30
N ALA A 3 11.37 19.33 15.87
CA ALA A 3 11.74 18.75 17.14
C ALA A 3 12.98 17.88 16.90
N THR A 4 14.14 18.33 17.37
CA THR A 4 15.35 17.51 17.38
C THR A 4 15.11 16.35 18.34
N LEU A 5 14.86 15.17 17.79
CA LEU A 5 14.74 13.95 18.58
C LEU A 5 16.12 13.67 19.18
N ASN A 6 16.31 13.94 20.48
CA ASN A 6 17.47 13.48 21.25
C ASN A 6 17.40 11.94 21.38
N LEU A 7 17.70 11.25 20.30
CA LEU A 7 17.71 9.80 20.24
C LEU A 7 19.10 9.31 20.59
N ASP A 8 19.18 8.54 21.67
CA ASP A 8 20.36 7.75 22.00
C ASP A 8 20.69 6.81 20.83
N PRO A 9 21.92 6.81 20.29
CA PRO A 9 22.34 5.88 19.25
C PRO A 9 22.04 4.41 19.58
N THR A 10 22.09 4.01 20.85
CA THR A 10 21.73 2.65 21.28
C THR A 10 20.24 2.38 21.11
N MET A 11 19.39 3.37 21.36
CA MET A 11 17.94 3.28 21.12
C MET A 11 17.63 3.16 19.63
N VAL A 12 18.36 3.88 18.76
CA VAL A 12 18.23 3.76 17.30
C VAL A 12 18.66 2.37 16.83
N LEU A 13 19.80 1.87 17.30
CA LEU A 13 20.30 0.53 16.95
C LEU A 13 19.34 -0.57 17.40
N ASN A 14 18.83 -0.47 18.63
CA ASN A 14 17.82 -1.40 19.14
C ASN A 14 16.57 -1.35 18.28
N PHE A 15 16.09 -0.17 17.91
CA PHE A 15 14.90 -0.04 17.05
C PHE A 15 15.09 -0.68 15.66
N CYS A 16 16.30 -0.58 15.09
CA CYS A 16 16.64 -1.19 13.80
C CYS A 16 16.85 -2.71 13.88
N SER A 17 17.18 -3.25 15.05
CA SER A 17 17.54 -4.67 15.25
C SER A 17 16.51 -5.48 16.02
N GLN A 18 15.52 -4.83 16.64
CA GLN A 18 14.45 -5.48 17.38
C GLN A 18 13.68 -6.45 16.48
N ASP A 19 13.38 -7.62 17.04
CA ASP A 19 12.52 -8.62 16.40
C ASP A 19 11.09 -8.08 16.23
N LEU A 20 10.47 -8.40 15.11
CA LEU A 20 9.18 -7.89 14.69
C LEU A 20 8.14 -9.00 14.52
N GLU A 21 8.36 -10.21 15.04
CA GLU A 21 7.42 -11.32 14.87
C GLU A 21 5.99 -11.01 15.36
N ASP A 22 5.83 -10.34 16.49
CA ASP A 22 4.49 -9.93 16.97
C ASP A 22 3.80 -8.99 15.97
N VAL A 23 4.58 -8.07 15.37
CA VAL A 23 4.07 -7.12 14.38
C VAL A 23 3.80 -7.79 13.03
N ARG A 24 4.60 -8.79 12.67
CA ARG A 24 4.39 -9.59 11.46
C ARG A 24 3.02 -10.26 11.48
N ASN A 25 2.59 -10.75 12.65
CA ASN A 25 1.29 -11.39 12.80
C ASN A 25 0.10 -10.40 12.78
N SER A 26 0.37 -9.10 12.94
CA SER A 26 -0.63 -8.04 12.97
C SER A 26 -0.53 -7.08 11.77
N LEU A 27 0.12 -7.47 10.67
CA LEU A 27 0.22 -6.61 9.49
C LEU A 27 -1.18 -6.28 8.93
N GLU A 28 -1.35 -5.01 8.56
CA GLU A 28 -2.53 -4.47 7.89
C GLU A 28 -2.28 -4.40 6.38
N LEU A 29 -3.37 -4.38 5.61
CA LEU A 29 -3.32 -4.01 4.20
C LEU A 29 -3.08 -2.50 4.09
N ILE A 30 -2.15 -2.10 3.23
CA ILE A 30 -1.83 -0.69 3.01
C ILE A 30 -2.21 -0.31 1.59
N SER A 31 -2.95 0.78 1.43
CA SER A 31 -3.37 1.28 0.13
C SER A 31 -2.80 2.67 -0.14
N LEU A 32 -2.15 2.82 -1.30
CA LEU A 32 -1.50 4.06 -1.71
C LEU A 32 -2.03 4.49 -3.08
N LYS A 33 -2.71 5.63 -3.12
CA LYS A 33 -3.18 6.26 -4.36
C LYS A 33 -2.10 7.19 -4.91
N ILE A 34 -1.77 7.01 -6.18
CA ILE A 34 -0.69 7.73 -6.86
C ILE A 34 -1.26 8.33 -8.15
N SER A 35 -1.12 9.64 -8.32
CA SER A 35 -1.60 10.34 -9.52
C SER A 35 -0.67 10.16 -10.72
N HIS A 36 0.61 9.88 -10.47
CA HIS A 36 1.61 9.66 -11.50
C HIS A 36 1.79 8.17 -11.78
N ARG A 37 1.99 7.84 -13.06
CA ARG A 37 2.29 6.48 -13.48
C ARG A 37 3.67 6.07 -12.92
N PRO A 38 3.78 4.93 -12.20
CA PRO A 38 5.06 4.37 -11.83
C PRO A 38 5.87 3.93 -13.06
N ASP A 39 7.20 4.04 -12.96
CA ASP A 39 8.11 3.57 -14.01
C ASP A 39 7.98 2.07 -14.25
N ALA A 40 7.61 1.28 -13.24
CA ALA A 40 7.29 -0.13 -13.36
C ALA A 40 6.24 -0.54 -12.32
N PHE A 41 5.26 -1.37 -12.72
CA PHE A 41 4.25 -1.94 -11.81
C PHE A 41 4.81 -3.18 -11.10
N THR A 42 5.84 -2.95 -10.29
CA THR A 42 6.57 -3.99 -9.55
C THR A 42 6.42 -3.79 -8.05
N HIS A 43 6.94 -4.74 -7.26
CA HIS A 43 7.03 -4.55 -5.81
C HIS A 43 7.91 -3.33 -5.52
N PRO A 44 7.44 -2.35 -4.72
CA PRO A 44 8.18 -1.11 -4.53
C PRO A 44 9.47 -1.35 -3.75
N SER A 45 10.47 -0.53 -4.04
CA SER A 45 11.67 -0.47 -3.21
C SER A 45 11.39 0.22 -1.88
N LEU A 46 12.25 -0.02 -0.89
CA LEU A 46 12.18 0.70 0.39
C LEU A 46 12.28 2.22 0.19
N ALA A 47 13.22 2.67 -0.65
CA ALA A 47 13.44 4.10 -0.90
C ALA A 47 12.21 4.77 -1.53
N SER A 48 11.52 4.07 -2.43
CA SER A 48 10.32 4.60 -3.09
C SER A 48 9.10 4.62 -2.17
N ILE A 49 8.96 3.65 -1.25
CA ILE A 49 7.73 3.51 -0.45
C ILE A 49 7.77 4.31 0.87
N LEU A 50 8.96 4.51 1.43
CA LEU A 50 9.11 5.07 2.77
C LEU A 50 8.45 6.45 2.95
N PRO A 51 8.57 7.43 2.03
CA PRO A 51 7.90 8.72 2.17
C PRO A 51 6.37 8.61 2.23
N PHE A 52 5.80 7.62 1.52
CA PHE A 52 4.37 7.36 1.53
C PHE A 52 3.91 6.70 2.82
N LEU A 53 4.68 5.73 3.33
CA LEU A 53 4.39 5.12 4.63
C LEU A 53 4.46 6.17 5.75
N GLU A 54 5.41 7.10 5.67
CA GLU A 54 5.53 8.18 6.64
C GLU A 54 4.30 9.11 6.61
N SER A 55 3.79 9.44 5.43
CA SER A 55 2.66 10.36 5.29
C SER A 55 1.33 9.80 5.78
N ILE A 56 1.15 8.47 5.74
CA ILE A 56 -0.07 7.80 6.20
C ILE A 56 0.02 7.28 7.63
N ARG A 57 1.15 7.48 8.33
CA ARG A 57 1.35 6.86 9.64
C ARG A 57 0.26 7.29 10.65
N PRO A 58 -0.21 6.37 11.50
CA PRO A 58 -1.05 6.73 12.63
C PRO A 58 -0.34 7.71 13.57
N GLN A 59 -1.05 8.73 14.07
CA GLN A 59 -0.46 9.78 14.92
C GLN A 59 0.00 9.25 16.28
N ASP A 60 -0.66 8.19 16.77
CA ASP A 60 -0.36 7.46 17.99
C ASP A 60 0.80 6.46 17.82
N SER A 61 1.25 6.21 16.60
CA SER A 61 2.35 5.27 16.28
C SER A 61 3.41 5.93 15.39
N PRO A 62 4.26 6.81 15.94
CA PRO A 62 5.22 7.60 15.16
C PRO A 62 6.22 6.74 14.39
N THR A 63 6.54 5.54 14.88
CA THR A 63 7.51 4.62 14.27
C THR A 63 6.88 3.59 13.33
N TRP A 64 5.55 3.59 13.16
CA TRP A 64 4.81 2.60 12.35
C TRP A 64 5.39 2.44 10.95
N HIS A 65 5.66 3.56 10.28
CA HIS A 65 6.18 3.60 8.92
C HIS A 65 7.54 2.90 8.78
N LEU A 66 8.44 3.05 9.76
CA LEU A 66 9.73 2.35 9.80
C LEU A 66 9.54 0.84 9.97
N THR A 67 8.63 0.43 10.86
CA THR A 67 8.33 -0.98 11.08
C THR A 67 7.74 -1.64 9.84
N ARG A 68 6.80 -0.97 9.15
CA ARG A 68 6.23 -1.45 7.88
C ARG A 68 7.27 -1.48 6.76
N ALA A 69 8.14 -0.48 6.69
CA ALA A 69 9.28 -0.48 5.78
C ALA A 69 10.21 -1.69 5.99
N ARG A 70 10.53 -2.04 7.24
CA ARG A 70 11.36 -3.22 7.57
C ARG A 70 10.68 -4.53 7.17
N LEU A 71 9.36 -4.58 7.23
CA LEU A 71 8.53 -5.75 6.88
C LEU A 71 8.03 -5.72 5.43
N LEU A 72 8.54 -4.84 4.57
CA LEU A 72 8.07 -4.69 3.19
C LEU A 72 8.15 -5.99 2.37
N ARG A 73 9.10 -6.87 2.69
CA ARG A 73 9.25 -8.19 2.07
C ARG A 73 8.12 -9.16 2.41
N ASP A 74 7.40 -8.91 3.49
CA ASP A 74 6.30 -9.73 3.99
C ASP A 74 4.96 -9.32 3.37
N TYR A 75 5.01 -8.35 2.46
CA TYR A 75 3.92 -7.92 1.62
C TYR A 75 4.03 -8.48 0.19
N GLU A 76 2.89 -8.64 -0.45
CA GLU A 76 2.70 -8.73 -1.89
C GLU A 76 2.15 -7.41 -2.41
N SER A 77 2.50 -7.07 -3.65
CA SER A 77 2.05 -5.85 -4.30
C SER A 77 0.99 -6.15 -5.36
N ALA A 78 -0.16 -5.49 -5.27
CA ALA A 78 -1.16 -5.49 -6.32
C ALA A 78 -1.38 -4.06 -6.82
N TRP A 79 -1.22 -3.85 -8.12
CA TRP A 79 -1.40 -2.56 -8.76
C TRP A 79 -2.73 -2.48 -9.47
N PHE A 80 -3.45 -1.38 -9.32
CA PHE A 80 -4.70 -1.13 -10.03
C PHE A 80 -4.64 0.19 -10.78
N LEU A 81 -5.21 0.20 -11.99
CA LEU A 81 -5.55 1.41 -12.72
C LEU A 81 -7.01 1.74 -12.43
N HIS A 82 -7.24 2.95 -11.96
CA HIS A 82 -8.57 3.52 -11.84
C HIS A 82 -8.80 4.58 -12.94
N THR A 83 -9.87 4.39 -13.70
CA THR A 83 -10.31 5.30 -14.76
C THR A 83 -11.72 5.80 -14.43
N PRO A 84 -11.88 7.05 -13.96
CA PRO A 84 -13.20 7.61 -13.64
C PRO A 84 -14.13 7.55 -14.87
N GLY A 85 -15.41 7.24 -14.64
CA GLY A 85 -16.47 7.38 -15.66
C GLY A 85 -16.61 6.22 -16.67
N THR A 86 -15.97 5.07 -16.46
CA THR A 86 -16.15 3.87 -17.31
C THR A 86 -16.76 2.71 -16.51
N ASP A 87 -17.54 1.83 -17.16
CA ASP A 87 -18.15 0.63 -16.52
C ASP A 87 -17.11 -0.31 -15.89
N LYS A 88 -15.83 -0.21 -16.30
CA LYS A 88 -14.69 -0.91 -15.71
C LYS A 88 -13.80 0.08 -14.96
N GLN A 89 -14.32 0.58 -13.84
CA GLN A 89 -13.64 1.61 -13.04
C GLN A 89 -12.26 1.16 -12.55
N LEU A 90 -12.03 -0.15 -12.39
CA LEU A 90 -10.76 -0.71 -11.92
C LEU A 90 -10.24 -1.84 -12.81
N LYS A 91 -8.93 -1.78 -13.09
CA LYS A 91 -8.21 -2.83 -13.81
C LYS A 91 -6.95 -3.21 -13.03
N LEU A 92 -6.77 -4.51 -12.76
CA LEU A 92 -5.53 -5.03 -12.18
C LEU A 92 -4.39 -4.91 -13.21
N LEU A 93 -3.25 -4.40 -12.76
CA LEU A 93 -2.01 -4.27 -13.50
C LEU A 93 -1.02 -5.28 -12.92
N SER A 94 -0.46 -6.14 -13.77
CA SER A 94 0.56 -7.10 -13.37
C SER A 94 1.79 -6.97 -14.25
N GLY A 95 2.95 -6.81 -13.61
CA GLY A 95 4.26 -6.98 -14.23
C GLY A 95 4.66 -5.94 -15.29
N VAL A 96 5.82 -6.23 -15.88
CA VAL A 96 6.49 -5.43 -16.93
C VAL A 96 5.62 -5.38 -18.20
N GLU A 97 4.77 -6.36 -18.48
CA GLU A 97 4.03 -6.41 -19.75
C GLU A 97 2.90 -5.37 -19.89
N CYS A 98 2.56 -4.66 -18.80
CA CYS A 98 1.54 -3.61 -18.84
C CYS A 98 2.03 -2.29 -19.48
N PHE A 99 3.26 -2.25 -20.02
CA PHE A 99 3.84 -1.06 -20.66
C PHE A 99 3.10 -0.58 -21.91
N LYS A 100 2.36 -1.45 -22.61
CA LYS A 100 1.69 -1.12 -23.88
C LYS A 100 0.26 -0.61 -23.72
N SER A 101 0.03 0.35 -22.82
CA SER A 101 -1.15 1.20 -22.94
C SER A 101 -0.75 2.43 -23.75
N GLU A 102 -0.62 2.25 -25.07
CA GLU A 102 -0.71 3.34 -26.04
C GLU A 102 -2.16 3.84 -26.01
N SER A 103 -2.45 4.77 -25.13
CA SER A 103 -3.62 5.63 -25.31
C SER A 103 -3.16 7.03 -24.99
N ASP A 104 -2.77 7.72 -26.06
CA ASP A 104 -2.62 9.17 -26.14
C ASP A 104 -4.01 9.84 -26.04
N GLU A 105 -4.79 9.44 -25.03
CA GLU A 105 -6.11 9.98 -24.77
C GLU A 105 -5.99 10.99 -23.65
N MET A 106 -5.94 12.26 -24.08
CA MET A 106 -6.20 13.43 -23.28
C MET A 106 -7.42 13.24 -22.36
N ALA A 107 -7.27 13.73 -21.12
CA ALA A 107 -8.34 14.31 -20.29
C ALA A 107 -9.24 13.42 -19.42
N ASN A 108 -8.87 12.18 -19.08
CA ASN A 108 -9.39 11.55 -17.86
C ASN A 108 -8.27 11.39 -16.83
N GLU A 109 -8.45 11.96 -15.63
CA GLU A 109 -7.52 11.83 -14.48
C GLU A 109 -7.41 10.36 -14.08
N LYS A 110 -6.50 9.62 -14.73
CA LYS A 110 -6.15 8.26 -14.35
C LYS A 110 -5.46 8.32 -12.99
N SER A 111 -5.87 7.46 -12.07
CA SER A 111 -5.17 7.28 -10.80
C SER A 111 -4.70 5.84 -10.67
N TYR A 112 -3.49 5.66 -10.17
CA TYR A 112 -2.93 4.35 -9.89
C TYR A 112 -3.09 4.06 -8.40
N LEU A 113 -3.37 2.80 -8.08
CA LEU A 113 -3.49 2.34 -6.71
C LEU A 113 -2.51 1.19 -6.50
N LEU A 114 -1.69 1.29 -5.47
CA LEU A 114 -0.89 0.19 -4.95
C LEU A 114 -1.54 -0.34 -3.68
N LEU A 115 -1.85 -1.63 -3.65
CA LEU A 115 -2.17 -2.35 -2.43
C LEU A 115 -0.96 -3.20 -2.02
N LEU A 116 -0.46 -2.97 -0.80
CA LEU A 116 0.48 -3.86 -0.14
C LEU A 116 -0.32 -4.79 0.75
N ILE A 117 -0.34 -6.07 0.40
CA ILE A 117 -1.16 -7.09 1.06
C ILE A 117 -0.26 -8.04 1.83
N PRO A 118 -0.49 -8.30 3.13
CA PRO A 118 0.35 -9.23 3.87
C PRO A 118 0.29 -10.63 3.28
N ARG A 119 1.45 -11.24 3.00
CA ARG A 119 1.55 -12.55 2.31
C ARG A 119 0.78 -13.67 3.00
N PHE A 120 0.74 -13.62 4.34
CA PHE A 120 0.05 -14.63 5.14
C PHE A 120 -1.50 -14.52 5.09
N TRP A 121 -2.06 -13.51 4.41
CA TRP A 121 -3.51 -13.41 4.20
C TRP A 121 -4.04 -14.36 3.13
N ASN A 122 -3.17 -15.04 2.36
CA ASN A 122 -3.51 -16.02 1.32
C ASN A 122 -4.51 -15.50 0.26
N LEU A 123 -3.98 -14.88 -0.81
CA LEU A 123 -4.77 -14.17 -1.80
C LEU A 123 -5.61 -15.03 -2.74
N GLU A 124 -5.31 -16.33 -2.87
CA GLU A 124 -5.93 -17.20 -3.88
C GLU A 124 -7.46 -17.26 -3.76
N ASN A 125 -8.00 -17.06 -2.54
CA ASN A 125 -9.44 -17.04 -2.27
C ASN A 125 -10.04 -15.63 -2.10
N HIS A 126 -9.25 -14.56 -2.26
CA HIS A 126 -9.63 -13.21 -1.84
C HIS A 126 -9.53 -12.14 -2.93
N TRP A 127 -9.35 -12.54 -4.20
CA TRP A 127 -9.30 -11.60 -5.32
C TRP A 127 -10.56 -10.73 -5.44
N ALA A 128 -11.76 -11.30 -5.28
CA ALA A 128 -13.00 -10.52 -5.29
C ALA A 128 -12.99 -9.42 -4.22
N ARG A 129 -12.60 -9.77 -2.98
CA ARG A 129 -12.42 -8.82 -1.87
C ARG A 129 -11.38 -7.75 -2.15
N LEU A 130 -10.26 -8.11 -2.78
CA LEU A 130 -9.24 -7.13 -3.20
C LEU A 130 -9.79 -6.12 -4.22
N PHE A 131 -10.58 -6.56 -5.21
CA PHE A 131 -11.23 -5.65 -6.15
C PHE A 131 -12.24 -4.74 -5.46
N THR A 132 -13.06 -5.27 -4.54
CA THR A 132 -13.98 -4.47 -3.72
C THR A 132 -13.21 -3.43 -2.90
N CYS A 133 -12.17 -3.86 -2.19
CA CYS A 133 -11.30 -3.00 -1.38
C CYS A 133 -10.68 -1.88 -2.24
N ALA A 134 -10.12 -2.23 -3.40
CA ALA A 134 -9.57 -1.25 -4.33
C ALA A 134 -10.64 -0.22 -4.76
N GLY A 135 -11.86 -0.70 -5.04
CA GLY A 135 -13.03 0.13 -5.36
C GLY A 135 -13.36 1.14 -4.27
N LEU A 136 -13.43 0.67 -3.01
CA LEU A 136 -13.72 1.52 -1.87
C LEU A 136 -12.63 2.58 -1.67
N VAL A 137 -11.35 2.22 -1.79
CA VAL A 137 -10.25 3.18 -1.65
C VAL A 137 -10.31 4.27 -2.73
N VAL A 138 -10.51 3.91 -3.99
CA VAL A 138 -10.45 4.89 -5.09
C VAL A 138 -11.69 5.77 -5.18
N ASN A 139 -12.87 5.22 -4.87
CA ASN A 139 -14.16 5.89 -5.06
C ASN A 139 -14.72 6.51 -3.78
N GLN A 140 -14.47 5.91 -2.62
CA GLN A 140 -15.11 6.29 -1.35
C GLN A 140 -14.12 6.85 -0.33
N GLY A 141 -12.82 6.93 -0.69
CA GLY A 141 -11.79 7.43 0.22
C GLY A 141 -11.57 6.52 1.43
N PHE A 142 -11.78 5.22 1.26
CA PHE A 142 -11.48 4.23 2.30
C PHE A 142 -10.03 4.37 2.77
N GLY A 143 -9.81 4.25 4.08
CA GLY A 143 -8.56 4.65 4.72
C GLY A 143 -7.32 3.93 4.17
N PRO A 144 -6.13 4.57 4.23
CA PRO A 144 -4.90 4.02 3.65
C PRO A 144 -4.36 2.77 4.38
N ILE A 145 -4.91 2.46 5.56
CA ILE A 145 -4.52 1.34 6.42
C ILE A 145 -5.80 0.59 6.74
N ILE A 146 -5.84 -0.71 6.39
CA ILE A 146 -7.03 -1.54 6.49
C ILE A 146 -6.65 -2.80 7.27
N SER A 147 -7.21 -2.94 8.46
CA SER A 147 -6.96 -4.10 9.31
C SER A 147 -7.51 -5.39 8.68
N LYS A 148 -6.98 -6.53 9.11
CA LYS A 148 -7.46 -7.85 8.66
C LYS A 148 -8.97 -8.02 8.87
N LYS A 149 -9.46 -7.58 10.03
CA LYS A 149 -10.89 -7.66 10.38
C LYS A 149 -11.75 -6.84 9.44
N GLU A 150 -11.34 -5.61 9.12
CA GLU A 150 -12.06 -4.75 8.17
C GLU A 150 -12.06 -5.36 6.77
N PHE A 151 -10.92 -5.92 6.33
CA PHE A 151 -10.83 -6.58 5.03
C PHE A 151 -11.72 -7.83 4.91
N GLU A 152 -11.79 -8.63 5.97
CA GLU A 152 -12.64 -9.84 6.01
C GLU A 152 -14.13 -9.51 6.02
N GLN A 153 -14.52 -8.34 6.53
CA GLN A 153 -15.91 -7.87 6.57
C GLN A 153 -16.42 -7.35 5.22
N LEU A 154 -15.55 -7.15 4.22
CA LEU A 154 -15.95 -6.66 2.89
C LEU A 154 -16.83 -7.64 2.10
N ASP A 155 -16.97 -8.89 2.56
CA ASP A 155 -17.81 -9.94 1.95
C ASP A 155 -19.15 -10.19 2.67
N SER A 156 -19.49 -9.38 3.69
CA SER A 156 -20.73 -9.54 4.47
C SER A 156 -21.92 -8.75 3.90
#